data_AF-A0A9E0NN16-F1
#
_entry.id   AF-A0A9E0NN16-F1
#
_cell.length_a   1.000
_cell.length_b   1.000
_cell.length_c   1.000
_cell.angle_alpha   90.00
_cell.angle_beta   90.00
_cell.angle_gamma   90.00
#
_symmetry.space_group_name_H-M   'P 1'
#
loop_
_entity.id
_entity.type
_entity.pdbx_description
1 polymer ?
#
loop_
_entity_poly.entity_id
_entity_poly.type
_entity_poly.pdbx_seq_one_letter_code
_entity_poly.pdbx_strand_id
1 'polypeptide(L)'
;MDMNDDIFEIFSLVTPGTRLREGIRNILDGSRGALIVVGINEKTKGILDGGFFINCDYTPERLFELAKMDGAIIIDENIEKIYYANVHLHPSREYETTESGTRHRTAQRVAQHTGQMVITVSERRKSITIYKGKIKYKLNNISVVAEQATQALKTLEKYRNVLDREISKLTLLELEDLVTMDEVASIAQRFEMIYRIKKELKIYVAELGTEGRLIKLQIKELLLELKEEKINFIKDYYKGEKEDFDINAINAV
;
A
#
# COMPACT_ATOMS: atom_id res chain seq x y z
N MET A 1 -1.84 12.01 -10.18
CA MET A 1 -1.97 10.80 -9.34
C MET A 1 -1.10 11.03 -8.14
N ASP A 2 -1.69 10.98 -6.95
CA ASP A 2 -0.94 11.15 -5.72
C ASP A 2 -0.03 9.93 -5.52
N MET A 3 1.12 10.12 -4.87
CA MET A 3 2.08 9.03 -4.59
C MET A 3 1.42 7.82 -3.86
N ASN A 4 0.30 8.07 -3.17
CA ASN A 4 -0.52 7.03 -2.55
C ASN A 4 -1.29 6.17 -3.57
N ASP A 5 -1.79 6.75 -4.67
CA ASP A 5 -2.58 6.02 -5.66
C ASP A 5 -1.75 4.94 -6.35
N ASP A 6 -0.52 5.29 -6.75
CA ASP A 6 0.42 4.34 -7.36
C ASP A 6 0.80 3.20 -6.40
N ILE A 7 0.94 3.50 -5.09
CA ILE A 7 1.21 2.48 -4.07
C ILE A 7 0.02 1.55 -3.89
N PHE A 8 -1.21 2.06 -3.85
CA PHE A 8 -2.41 1.23 -3.76
C PHE A 8 -2.60 0.36 -5.00
N GLU A 9 -2.23 0.85 -6.18
CA GLU A 9 -2.25 0.05 -7.40
C GLU A 9 -1.22 -1.09 -7.35
N ILE A 10 0.01 -0.81 -6.90
CA ILE A 10 1.01 -1.85 -6.62
C ILE A 10 0.43 -2.89 -5.66
N PHE A 11 -0.14 -2.45 -4.55
CA PHE A 11 -0.73 -3.33 -3.53
C PHE A 11 -1.86 -4.20 -4.07
N SER A 12 -2.69 -3.68 -4.98
CA SER A 12 -3.79 -4.45 -5.58
C SER A 12 -3.32 -5.74 -6.29
N LEU A 13 -2.07 -5.78 -6.75
CA LEU A 13 -1.50 -6.92 -7.47
C LEU A 13 -0.55 -7.78 -6.64
N VAL A 14 0.12 -7.23 -5.63
CA VAL A 14 1.25 -7.90 -4.96
C VAL A 14 1.06 -8.15 -3.46
N THR A 15 -0.15 -7.94 -2.93
CA THR A 15 -0.46 -8.16 -1.51
C THR A 15 -0.96 -9.57 -1.24
N PRO A 16 -0.88 -10.05 0.02
CA PRO A 16 -1.37 -11.37 0.38
C PRO A 16 -2.82 -11.61 -0.07
N GLY A 17 -3.07 -12.81 -0.60
CA GLY A 17 -4.35 -13.20 -1.19
C GLY A 17 -4.45 -13.01 -2.71
N THR A 18 -3.50 -12.28 -3.32
CA THR A 18 -3.42 -12.16 -4.79
C THR A 18 -2.64 -13.34 -5.40
N ARG A 19 -3.03 -13.73 -6.63
CA ARG A 19 -2.38 -14.81 -7.39
C ARG A 19 -0.90 -14.51 -7.69
N LEU A 20 -0.57 -13.24 -7.94
CA LEU A 20 0.79 -12.80 -8.20
C LEU A 20 1.64 -12.84 -6.93
N ARG A 21 1.12 -12.38 -5.78
CA ARG A 21 1.83 -12.51 -4.50
C ARG A 21 2.16 -13.96 -4.16
N GLU A 22 1.22 -14.87 -4.38
CA GLU A 22 1.46 -16.29 -4.13
C GLU A 22 2.62 -16.84 -4.98
N GLY A 23 2.64 -16.54 -6.28
CA GLY A 23 3.74 -16.96 -7.16
C GLY A 23 5.09 -16.34 -6.76
N ILE A 24 5.09 -15.05 -6.39
CA ILE A 24 6.29 -14.37 -5.87
C ILE A 24 6.77 -15.01 -4.56
N ARG A 25 5.86 -15.38 -3.67
CA ARG A 25 6.18 -16.08 -2.42
C ARG A 25 6.83 -17.43 -2.70
N ASN A 26 6.28 -18.21 -3.63
CA ASN A 26 6.86 -19.50 -4.01
C ASN A 26 8.32 -19.34 -4.51
N ILE A 27 8.60 -18.31 -5.31
CA ILE A 27 9.97 -17.99 -5.76
C ILE A 27 10.88 -17.65 -4.58
N LEU A 28 10.40 -16.80 -3.66
CA LEU A 28 11.15 -16.38 -2.48
C LEU A 28 11.47 -17.55 -1.55
N ASP A 29 10.49 -18.40 -1.27
CA ASP A 29 10.61 -19.57 -0.39
C ASP A 29 11.49 -20.66 -1.02
N GLY A 30 11.41 -20.82 -2.33
CA GLY A 30 12.33 -21.65 -3.12
C GLY A 30 13.76 -21.12 -3.21
N SER A 31 14.06 -20.00 -2.55
CA SER A 31 15.36 -19.33 -2.56
C SER A 31 15.86 -19.07 -3.98
N ARG A 32 14.98 -18.52 -4.83
CA ARG A 32 15.31 -18.14 -6.21
C ARG A 32 15.22 -16.64 -6.40
N GLY A 33 15.99 -16.15 -7.37
CA GLY A 33 15.87 -14.78 -7.86
C GLY A 33 14.92 -14.72 -9.04
N ALA A 34 14.22 -13.60 -9.21
CA ALA A 34 13.37 -13.37 -10.39
C ALA A 34 13.36 -11.90 -10.79
N LEU A 35 13.14 -11.67 -12.08
CA LEU A 35 12.83 -10.37 -12.67
C LEU A 35 11.52 -10.52 -13.46
N ILE A 36 10.45 -9.93 -12.98
CA ILE A 36 9.10 -10.09 -13.54
C ILE A 36 8.62 -8.73 -14.03
N VAL A 37 8.22 -8.63 -15.29
CA VAL A 37 7.59 -7.45 -15.87
C VAL A 37 6.09 -7.73 -16.00
N VAL A 38 5.27 -6.86 -15.43
CA VAL A 38 3.81 -6.95 -15.49
C VAL A 38 3.32 -5.96 -16.53
N GLY A 39 2.77 -6.50 -17.61
CA GLY A 39 2.32 -5.75 -18.77
C GLY A 39 3.30 -5.75 -19.93
N ILE A 40 2.73 -5.70 -21.14
CA ILE A 40 3.48 -5.68 -22.39
C ILE A 40 2.95 -4.58 -23.31
N ASN A 41 3.82 -3.65 -23.66
CA ASN A 41 3.54 -2.61 -24.65
C ASN A 41 4.68 -2.57 -25.70
N GLU A 42 4.57 -1.69 -26.68
CA GLU A 42 5.57 -1.56 -27.75
C GLU A 42 6.98 -1.22 -27.21
N LYS A 43 7.06 -0.45 -26.10
CA LYS A 43 8.34 -0.16 -25.45
C LYS A 43 8.93 -1.41 -24.78
N THR A 44 8.10 -2.22 -24.12
CA THR A 44 8.54 -3.51 -23.54
C THR A 44 9.02 -4.44 -24.64
N LYS A 45 8.29 -4.56 -25.76
CA LYS A 45 8.71 -5.40 -26.89
C LYS A 45 10.03 -4.94 -27.51
N GLY A 46 10.23 -3.63 -27.65
CA GLY A 46 11.43 -3.04 -28.24
C GLY A 46 12.71 -3.26 -27.44
N ILE A 47 12.63 -3.70 -26.18
CA ILE A 47 13.80 -3.98 -25.32
C ILE A 47 14.00 -5.46 -25.03
N LEU A 48 13.19 -6.34 -25.63
CA LEU A 48 13.32 -7.78 -25.46
C LEU A 48 14.42 -8.34 -26.36
N ASP A 49 15.26 -9.18 -25.79
CA ASP A 49 16.24 -9.98 -26.50
C ASP A 49 16.18 -11.45 -26.08
N GLY A 50 16.18 -12.34 -27.07
CA GLY A 50 16.11 -13.80 -26.87
C GLY A 50 14.86 -14.29 -26.14
N GLY A 51 15.04 -15.38 -25.39
CA GLY A 51 14.00 -16.05 -24.60
C GLY A 51 12.95 -16.80 -25.43
N PHE A 52 11.87 -17.19 -24.75
CA PHE A 52 10.80 -18.01 -25.33
C PHE A 52 9.45 -17.29 -25.24
N PHE A 53 8.71 -17.28 -26.33
CA PHE A 53 7.29 -16.94 -26.31
C PHE A 53 6.48 -18.15 -25.83
N ILE A 54 5.85 -18.03 -24.68
CA ILE A 54 5.14 -19.11 -23.99
C ILE A 54 3.63 -19.00 -24.23
N ASN A 55 3.07 -17.81 -23.98
CA ASN A 55 1.63 -17.53 -24.09
C ASN A 55 0.73 -18.58 -23.40
N CYS A 56 1.06 -18.93 -22.16
CA CYS A 56 0.26 -19.85 -21.35
C CYS A 56 -0.53 -19.10 -20.28
N ASP A 57 -1.57 -19.73 -19.74
CA ASP A 57 -2.31 -19.13 -18.62
C ASP A 57 -1.41 -19.00 -17.39
N TYR A 58 -1.59 -17.93 -16.65
CA TYR A 58 -0.89 -17.70 -15.40
C TYR A 58 -1.37 -18.69 -14.34
N THR A 59 -0.42 -19.34 -13.65
CA THR A 59 -0.63 -19.91 -12.31
C THR A 59 0.60 -19.61 -11.44
N PRO A 60 0.46 -19.53 -10.11
CA PRO A 60 1.61 -19.37 -9.20
C PRO A 60 2.72 -20.40 -9.43
N GLU A 61 2.35 -21.65 -9.73
CA GLU A 61 3.27 -22.75 -9.99
C GLU A 61 4.00 -22.56 -11.32
N ARG A 62 3.30 -22.16 -12.38
CA ARG A 62 3.93 -21.86 -13.68
C ARG A 62 4.92 -20.71 -13.56
N LEU A 63 4.57 -19.65 -12.83
CA LEU A 63 5.49 -18.54 -12.56
C LEU A 63 6.74 -19.04 -11.81
N PHE A 64 6.56 -19.87 -10.78
CA PHE A 64 7.65 -20.45 -10.00
C PHE A 64 8.58 -21.33 -10.84
N GLU A 65 8.03 -22.22 -11.68
CA GLU A 65 8.82 -23.11 -12.54
C GLU A 65 9.63 -22.30 -13.56
N LEU A 66 9.02 -21.30 -14.20
CA LEU A 66 9.71 -20.45 -15.18
C LEU A 66 10.78 -19.57 -14.53
N ALA A 67 10.61 -19.18 -13.26
CA ALA A 67 11.60 -18.42 -12.50
C ALA A 67 12.86 -19.24 -12.15
N LYS A 68 12.89 -20.54 -12.42
CA LYS A 68 14.12 -21.35 -12.32
C LYS A 68 15.08 -21.08 -13.48
N MET A 69 14.58 -20.55 -14.59
CA MET A 69 15.39 -20.09 -15.71
C MET A 69 16.04 -18.75 -15.38
N ASP A 70 17.13 -18.42 -16.08
CA ASP A 70 17.70 -17.08 -16.02
C ASP A 70 16.83 -16.07 -16.76
N GLY A 71 17.22 -14.79 -16.73
CA GLY A 71 16.52 -13.72 -17.44
C GLY A 71 15.25 -13.21 -16.73
N ALA A 72 14.37 -12.61 -17.51
CA ALA A 72 13.11 -12.04 -17.06
C ALA A 72 11.90 -12.87 -17.52
N ILE A 73 10.78 -12.65 -16.85
CA ILE A 73 9.46 -13.19 -17.18
C ILE A 73 8.55 -12.01 -17.48
N ILE A 74 7.76 -12.09 -18.55
CA ILE A 74 6.72 -11.10 -18.85
C ILE A 74 5.37 -11.74 -18.66
N ILE A 75 4.55 -11.12 -17.81
CA ILE A 75 3.15 -11.47 -17.61
C ILE A 75 2.27 -10.34 -18.13
N ASP A 76 1.02 -10.64 -18.45
CA ASP A 76 0.05 -9.63 -18.84
C ASP A 76 -0.36 -8.72 -17.65
N GLU A 77 -1.06 -7.63 -17.95
CA GLU A 77 -1.47 -6.64 -16.94
C GLU A 77 -2.52 -7.19 -15.96
N ASN A 78 -3.33 -8.16 -16.39
CA ASN A 78 -4.41 -8.74 -15.60
C ASN A 78 -4.00 -10.00 -14.83
N ILE A 79 -2.75 -10.45 -14.96
CA ILE A 79 -2.23 -11.68 -14.31
C ILE A 79 -3.03 -12.93 -14.76
N GLU A 80 -3.37 -12.98 -16.04
CA GLU A 80 -4.06 -14.07 -16.69
C GLU A 80 -3.13 -14.92 -17.55
N LYS A 81 -2.03 -14.35 -18.07
CA LYS A 81 -1.11 -15.01 -18.99
C LYS A 81 0.36 -14.69 -18.70
N ILE A 82 1.20 -15.68 -18.98
CA ILE A 82 2.65 -15.52 -19.05
C ILE A 82 3.04 -15.52 -20.53
N TYR A 83 3.51 -14.38 -21.02
CA TYR A 83 3.86 -14.20 -22.43
C TYR A 83 5.26 -14.70 -22.74
N TYR A 84 6.23 -14.35 -21.90
CA TYR A 84 7.64 -14.65 -22.15
C TYR A 84 8.35 -15.14 -20.89
N ALA A 85 9.35 -16.00 -21.07
CA ALA A 85 10.35 -16.30 -20.04
C ALA A 85 11.74 -16.41 -20.65
N ASN A 86 12.75 -16.34 -19.79
CA ASN A 86 14.16 -16.37 -20.17
C ASN A 86 14.56 -15.27 -21.17
N VAL A 87 13.90 -14.12 -21.09
CA VAL A 87 14.22 -12.97 -21.94
C VAL A 87 15.24 -12.08 -21.27
N HIS A 88 16.14 -11.50 -22.05
CA HIS A 88 17.03 -10.45 -21.59
C HIS A 88 16.42 -9.09 -21.92
N LEU A 89 16.51 -8.14 -20.98
CA LEU A 89 15.95 -6.81 -21.13
C LEU A 89 17.06 -5.79 -21.30
N HIS A 90 16.99 -5.03 -22.39
CA HIS A 90 17.98 -4.00 -22.75
C HIS A 90 17.35 -2.59 -22.70
N PRO A 91 17.01 -2.07 -21.50
CA PRO A 91 16.44 -0.73 -21.38
C PRO A 91 17.48 0.34 -21.75
N SER A 92 16.99 1.51 -22.20
CA SER A 92 17.84 2.65 -22.55
C SER A 92 18.75 3.06 -21.38
N ARG A 93 19.98 3.46 -21.70
CA ARG A 93 20.99 3.90 -20.71
C ARG A 93 20.74 5.31 -20.17
N GLU A 94 19.87 6.08 -20.83
CA GLU A 94 19.48 7.44 -20.41
C GLU A 94 18.72 7.45 -19.08
N TYR A 95 18.06 6.35 -18.73
CA TYR A 95 17.38 6.20 -17.45
C TYR A 95 18.38 5.96 -16.32
N GLU A 96 18.38 6.88 -15.35
CA GLU A 96 19.23 6.80 -14.18
C GLU A 96 18.78 5.70 -13.22
N THR A 97 19.74 5.12 -12.52
CA THR A 97 19.50 4.07 -11.52
C THR A 97 20.32 4.32 -10.28
N THR A 98 19.67 4.25 -9.12
CA THR A 98 20.32 4.29 -7.80
C THR A 98 20.55 2.89 -7.23
N GLU A 99 20.02 1.85 -7.90
CA GLU A 99 20.18 0.48 -7.46
C GLU A 99 21.60 -0.08 -7.64
N SER A 100 21.94 -1.03 -6.75
CA SER A 100 23.12 -1.88 -6.86
C SER A 100 22.74 -3.27 -7.39
N GLY A 101 23.57 -3.83 -8.27
CA GLY A 101 23.35 -5.14 -8.90
C GLY A 101 22.63 -5.07 -10.24
N THR A 102 23.03 -5.94 -11.17
CA THR A 102 22.57 -5.92 -12.56
C THR A 102 21.05 -6.09 -12.68
N ARG A 103 20.44 -7.00 -11.91
CA ARG A 103 18.99 -7.25 -11.92
C ARG A 103 18.18 -6.04 -11.45
N HIS A 104 18.55 -5.44 -10.31
CA HIS A 104 17.84 -4.27 -9.76
C HIS A 104 18.02 -3.03 -10.64
N ARG A 105 19.22 -2.80 -11.18
CA ARG A 105 19.47 -1.71 -12.14
C ARG A 105 18.65 -1.87 -13.42
N THR A 106 18.56 -3.08 -13.93
CA THR A 106 17.72 -3.40 -15.10
C THR A 106 16.25 -3.15 -14.77
N ALA A 107 15.78 -3.64 -13.63
CA ALA A 107 14.38 -3.47 -13.21
C ALA A 107 13.97 -2.00 -13.09
N GLN A 108 14.77 -1.17 -12.42
CA GLN A 108 14.48 0.26 -12.26
C GLN A 108 14.43 0.97 -13.62
N ARG A 109 15.38 0.65 -14.52
CA ARG A 109 15.42 1.25 -15.86
C ARG A 109 14.28 0.78 -16.74
N VAL A 110 13.93 -0.50 -16.70
CA VAL A 110 12.78 -1.04 -17.44
C VAL A 110 11.51 -0.34 -16.99
N ALA A 111 11.28 -0.22 -15.68
CA ALA A 111 10.10 0.46 -15.14
C ALA A 111 10.01 1.93 -15.57
N GLN A 112 11.13 2.66 -15.59
CA GLN A 112 11.18 4.04 -16.08
C GLN A 112 10.99 4.14 -17.61
N HIS A 113 11.55 3.19 -18.37
CA HIS A 113 11.49 3.18 -19.82
C HIS A 113 10.11 2.82 -20.36
N THR A 114 9.53 1.74 -19.85
CA THR A 114 8.28 1.18 -20.37
C THR A 114 7.04 1.72 -19.65
N GLY A 115 7.22 2.28 -18.45
CA GLY A 115 6.13 2.65 -17.54
C GLY A 115 5.46 1.45 -16.86
N GLN A 116 5.87 0.23 -17.19
CA GLN A 116 5.29 -1.00 -16.66
C GLN A 116 5.80 -1.28 -15.24
N MET A 117 5.02 -2.06 -14.48
CA MET A 117 5.44 -2.51 -13.17
C MET A 117 6.49 -3.62 -13.32
N VAL A 118 7.61 -3.48 -12.62
CA VAL A 118 8.71 -4.45 -12.64
C VAL A 118 9.00 -4.91 -11.22
N ILE A 119 9.00 -6.22 -11.01
CA ILE A 119 9.19 -6.86 -9.72
C ILE A 119 10.52 -7.62 -9.72
N THR A 120 11.28 -7.44 -8.66
CA THR A 120 12.51 -8.18 -8.42
C THR A 120 12.37 -9.00 -7.16
N VAL A 121 12.75 -10.28 -7.25
CA VAL A 121 12.92 -11.15 -6.09
C VAL A 121 14.42 -11.38 -5.92
N SER A 122 14.93 -11.01 -4.75
CA SER A 122 16.34 -11.19 -4.40
C SER A 122 16.51 -12.45 -3.58
N GLU A 123 17.17 -13.45 -4.15
CA GLU A 123 17.55 -14.69 -3.48
C GLU A 123 18.38 -14.41 -2.22
N ARG A 124 19.49 -13.69 -2.37
CA ARG A 124 20.43 -13.42 -1.27
C ARG A 124 19.81 -12.60 -0.15
N ARG A 125 19.02 -11.58 -0.48
CA ARG A 125 18.46 -10.64 0.52
C ARG A 125 17.09 -11.08 1.04
N LYS A 126 16.52 -12.16 0.49
CA LYS A 126 15.14 -12.61 0.74
C LYS A 126 14.16 -11.43 0.74
N SER A 127 14.25 -10.59 -0.29
CA SER A 127 13.48 -9.35 -0.37
C SER A 127 12.84 -9.18 -1.74
N ILE A 128 11.64 -8.59 -1.75
CA ILE A 128 10.90 -8.27 -2.96
C ILE A 128 10.92 -6.75 -3.13
N THR A 129 11.34 -6.27 -4.29
CA THR A 129 11.34 -4.85 -4.63
C THR A 129 10.60 -4.63 -5.94
N ILE A 130 9.71 -3.65 -5.94
CA ILE A 130 8.81 -3.28 -7.03
C ILE A 130 9.20 -1.90 -7.53
N TYR A 131 9.22 -1.74 -8.85
CA TYR A 131 9.49 -0.49 -9.53
C TYR A 131 8.32 -0.18 -10.47
N LYS A 132 7.84 1.06 -10.45
CA LYS A 132 6.81 1.54 -11.39
C LYS A 132 7.09 3.00 -11.71
N GLY A 133 7.46 3.30 -12.96
CA GLY A 133 7.97 4.62 -13.32
C GLY A 133 9.16 5.02 -12.43
N LYS A 134 9.04 6.12 -11.69
CA LYS A 134 10.06 6.61 -10.74
C LYS A 134 9.92 6.03 -9.33
N ILE A 135 8.80 5.34 -9.04
CA ILE A 135 8.51 4.79 -7.73
C ILE A 135 9.29 3.50 -7.52
N LYS A 136 9.86 3.37 -6.32
CA LYS A 136 10.48 2.16 -5.82
C LYS A 136 9.82 1.80 -4.49
N TYR A 137 9.27 0.60 -4.41
CA TYR A 137 8.65 0.09 -3.20
C TYR A 137 9.26 -1.26 -2.83
N LYS A 138 9.80 -1.37 -1.61
CA LYS A 138 10.30 -2.65 -1.08
C LYS A 138 9.20 -3.25 -0.21
N LEU A 139 8.67 -4.41 -0.58
CA LEU A 139 7.68 -5.09 0.23
C LEU A 139 8.32 -5.52 1.55
N ASN A 140 7.63 -5.21 2.64
CA ASN A 140 8.08 -5.60 3.97
C ASN A 140 7.74 -7.07 4.24
N ASN A 141 8.37 -7.62 5.28
CA ASN A 141 7.95 -8.92 5.79
C ASN A 141 6.54 -8.77 6.40
N ILE A 142 5.64 -9.68 6.05
CA ILE A 142 4.23 -9.67 6.52
C ILE A 142 4.17 -9.56 8.05
N SER A 143 5.03 -10.29 8.78
CA SER A 143 5.06 -10.25 10.24
C SER A 143 5.41 -8.87 10.78
N VAL A 144 6.33 -8.15 10.13
CA VAL A 144 6.74 -6.80 10.53
C VAL A 144 5.59 -5.81 10.30
N VAL A 145 4.93 -5.90 9.14
CA VAL A 145 3.76 -5.05 8.84
C VAL A 145 2.62 -5.33 9.81
N ALA A 146 2.36 -6.60 10.13
CA ALA A 146 1.32 -7.00 11.07
C ALA A 146 1.60 -6.52 12.50
N GLU A 147 2.86 -6.56 12.95
CA GLU A 147 3.27 -6.03 14.24
C GLU A 147 3.06 -4.51 14.32
N GLN A 148 3.52 -3.77 13.29
CA GLN A 148 3.32 -2.33 13.19
C GLN A 148 1.84 -1.95 13.16
N ALA A 149 1.03 -2.66 12.36
CA ALA A 149 -0.41 -2.48 12.30
C ALA A 149 -1.08 -2.72 13.66
N THR A 150 -0.67 -3.76 14.38
CA THR A 150 -1.18 -4.08 15.72
C THR A 150 -0.81 -3.00 16.73
N GLN A 151 0.41 -2.46 16.67
CA GLN A 151 0.83 -1.36 17.52
C GLN A 151 0.04 -0.07 17.24
N ALA A 152 -0.15 0.26 15.97
CA ALA A 152 -0.95 1.40 15.55
C ALA A 152 -2.43 1.24 15.96
N LEU A 153 -2.98 0.03 15.88
CA LEU A 153 -4.34 -0.28 16.32
C LEU A 153 -4.51 -0.10 17.84
N LYS A 154 -3.57 -0.62 18.66
CA LYS A 154 -3.57 -0.38 20.12
C LYS A 154 -3.49 1.11 20.44
N THR A 155 -2.72 1.87 19.66
CA THR A 155 -2.66 3.32 19.80
C THR A 155 -4.02 3.94 19.48
N LEU A 156 -4.65 3.56 18.36
CA LEU A 156 -6.00 4.02 17.98
C LEU A 156 -7.03 3.77 19.08
N GLU A 157 -7.05 2.55 19.64
CA GLU A 157 -7.94 2.16 20.74
C GLU A 157 -7.74 3.04 21.98
N LYS A 158 -6.48 3.31 22.36
CA LYS A 158 -6.18 4.22 23.48
C LYS A 158 -6.71 5.63 23.22
N TYR A 159 -6.53 6.17 22.01
CA TYR A 159 -7.04 7.50 21.67
C TYR A 159 -8.57 7.55 21.62
N ARG A 160 -9.22 6.50 21.11
CA ARG A 160 -10.69 6.37 21.13
C ARG A 160 -11.23 6.37 22.55
N ASN A 161 -10.68 5.52 23.43
CA ASN A 161 -11.08 5.46 24.83
C ASN A 161 -10.89 6.79 25.58
N VAL A 162 -9.86 7.56 25.23
CA VAL A 162 -9.64 8.88 25.83
C VAL A 162 -10.63 9.90 25.28
N LEU A 163 -10.88 9.90 23.97
CA LEU A 163 -11.89 10.76 23.34
C LEU A 163 -13.27 10.54 23.98
N ASP A 164 -13.70 9.29 24.16
CA ASP A 164 -15.02 8.97 24.72
C ASP A 164 -15.19 9.52 26.14
N ARG A 165 -14.11 9.48 26.94
CA ARG A 165 -14.07 10.08 28.28
C ARG A 165 -14.08 11.60 28.25
N GLU A 166 -13.33 12.22 27.33
CA GLU A 166 -13.29 13.67 27.16
C GLU A 166 -14.64 14.21 26.69
N ILE A 167 -15.32 13.53 25.75
CA ILE A 167 -16.69 13.86 25.32
C ILE A 167 -17.67 13.73 26.50
N SER A 168 -17.61 12.62 27.25
CA SER A 168 -18.48 12.44 28.43
C SER A 168 -18.27 13.54 29.47
N LYS A 169 -17.02 13.97 29.68
CA LYS A 169 -16.68 15.10 30.56
C LYS A 169 -17.24 16.41 30.00
N LEU A 170 -17.11 16.64 28.69
CA LEU A 170 -17.63 17.83 28.03
C LEU A 170 -19.14 17.94 28.22
N THR A 171 -19.89 16.85 28.05
CA THR A 171 -21.34 16.84 28.28
C THR A 171 -21.72 17.24 29.70
N LEU A 172 -20.95 16.85 30.73
CA LEU A 172 -21.19 17.30 32.10
C LEU A 172 -20.93 18.81 32.26
N LEU A 173 -19.85 19.32 31.66
CA LEU A 173 -19.52 20.75 31.67
C LEU A 173 -20.55 21.58 30.88
N GLU A 174 -21.09 21.03 29.80
CA GLU A 174 -22.18 21.65 29.02
C GLU A 174 -23.44 21.84 29.87
N LEU A 175 -23.80 20.85 30.69
CA LEU A 175 -24.97 20.94 31.58
C LEU A 175 -24.81 21.97 32.69
N GLU A 176 -23.57 22.22 33.11
CA GLU A 176 -23.23 23.19 34.17
C GLU A 176 -22.86 24.58 33.62
N ASP A 177 -22.87 24.77 32.29
CA ASP A 177 -22.38 25.97 31.60
C ASP A 177 -20.92 26.33 31.95
N LEU A 178 -20.07 25.32 32.17
CA LEU A 178 -18.66 25.45 32.58
C LEU A 178 -17.64 25.08 31.49
N VAL A 179 -18.07 24.96 30.23
CA VAL A 179 -17.17 24.60 29.12
C VAL A 179 -16.14 25.69 28.87
N THR A 180 -14.85 25.32 28.77
CA THR A 180 -13.79 26.24 28.35
C THR A 180 -13.27 25.88 26.96
N MET A 181 -12.59 26.85 26.32
CA MET A 181 -11.95 26.65 25.02
C MET A 181 -10.85 25.59 25.08
N ASP A 182 -10.22 25.37 26.23
CA ASP A 182 -9.16 24.37 26.39
C ASP A 182 -9.72 22.94 26.29
N GLU A 183 -10.90 22.66 26.86
CA GLU A 183 -11.57 21.36 26.67
C GLU A 183 -11.93 21.12 25.21
N VAL A 184 -12.51 22.13 24.55
CA VAL A 184 -12.89 22.06 23.13
C VAL A 184 -11.64 21.81 22.26
N ALA A 185 -10.57 22.56 22.49
CA ALA A 185 -9.32 22.38 21.74
C ALA A 185 -8.70 20.99 21.95
N SER A 186 -8.72 20.46 23.18
CA SER A 186 -8.24 19.10 23.48
C SER A 186 -9.01 18.05 22.68
N ILE A 187 -10.34 18.10 22.70
CA ILE A 187 -11.19 17.14 21.99
C ILE A 187 -11.00 17.24 20.47
N ALA A 188 -10.91 18.46 19.93
CA ALA A 188 -10.60 18.67 18.52
C ALA A 188 -9.26 18.03 18.12
N GLN A 189 -8.24 18.20 18.97
CA GLN A 189 -6.93 17.57 18.78
C GLN A 189 -7.04 16.03 18.82
N ARG A 190 -7.83 15.45 19.73
CA ARG A 190 -8.04 14.00 19.81
C ARG A 190 -8.64 13.43 18.54
N PHE A 191 -9.69 14.06 18.01
CA PHE A 191 -10.26 13.66 16.73
C PHE A 191 -9.17 13.61 15.66
N GLU A 192 -8.42 14.69 15.48
CA GLU A 192 -7.35 14.77 14.47
C GLU A 192 -6.27 13.68 14.64
N MET A 193 -5.86 13.39 15.88
CA MET A 193 -4.90 12.30 16.15
C MET A 193 -5.43 10.93 15.73
N ILE A 194 -6.70 10.63 16.00
CA ILE A 194 -7.36 9.39 15.56
C ILE A 194 -7.35 9.29 14.02
N TYR A 195 -7.68 10.38 13.32
CA TYR A 195 -7.67 10.40 11.86
C TYR A 195 -6.26 10.21 11.26
N ARG A 196 -5.22 10.75 11.88
CA ARG A 196 -3.82 10.51 11.47
C ARG A 196 -3.44 9.03 11.59
N ILE A 197 -3.74 8.42 12.73
CA ILE A 197 -3.47 6.99 12.96
C ILE A 197 -4.26 6.13 11.97
N LYS A 198 -5.53 6.48 11.68
CA LYS A 198 -6.35 5.80 10.65
C LYS A 198 -5.69 5.85 9.27
N LYS A 199 -5.11 6.98 8.86
CA LYS A 199 -4.41 7.11 7.57
C LYS A 199 -3.21 6.17 7.48
N GLU A 200 -2.41 6.08 8.54
CA GLU A 200 -1.29 5.13 8.61
C GLU A 200 -1.77 3.67 8.58
N LEU A 201 -2.78 3.34 9.37
CA LEU A 201 -3.39 2.01 9.40
C LEU A 201 -3.96 1.58 8.03
N LYS A 202 -4.48 2.52 7.24
CA LYS A 202 -4.98 2.23 5.88
C LYS A 202 -3.86 1.68 4.99
N ILE A 203 -2.63 2.20 5.12
CA ILE A 203 -1.48 1.73 4.35
C ILE A 203 -1.09 0.31 4.81
N TYR A 204 -0.97 0.07 6.11
CA TYR A 204 -0.64 -1.25 6.65
C TYR A 204 -1.67 -2.31 6.26
N VAL A 205 -2.97 -2.01 6.39
CA VAL A 205 -4.05 -2.93 6.01
C VAL A 205 -4.03 -3.22 4.52
N ALA A 206 -3.71 -2.22 3.68
CA ALA A 206 -3.58 -2.44 2.26
C ALA A 206 -2.38 -3.34 1.92
N GLU A 207 -1.21 -3.12 2.53
CA GLU A 207 -0.03 -3.98 2.33
C GLU A 207 -0.27 -5.43 2.84
N LEU A 208 -1.05 -5.60 3.90
CA LEU A 208 -1.39 -6.92 4.46
C LEU A 208 -2.41 -7.71 3.61
N GLY A 209 -3.17 -7.06 2.72
CA GLY A 209 -4.16 -7.73 1.88
C GLY A 209 -5.14 -8.59 2.71
N THR A 210 -5.26 -9.87 2.39
CA THR A 210 -6.15 -10.81 3.11
C THR A 210 -5.74 -11.05 4.57
N GLU A 211 -4.44 -10.97 4.90
CA GLU A 211 -3.93 -11.16 6.26
C GLU A 211 -4.36 -10.00 7.19
N GLY A 212 -4.69 -8.84 6.63
CA GLY A 212 -5.12 -7.65 7.37
C GLY A 212 -6.60 -7.65 7.74
N ARG A 213 -7.36 -8.71 7.42
CA ARG A 213 -8.83 -8.75 7.56
C ARG A 213 -9.31 -8.44 8.98
N LEU A 214 -8.71 -9.06 10.00
CA LEU A 214 -9.11 -8.85 11.39
C LEU A 214 -8.83 -7.42 11.86
N ILE A 215 -7.64 -6.90 11.53
CA ILE A 215 -7.25 -5.51 11.85
C ILE A 215 -8.23 -4.53 11.19
N LYS A 216 -8.61 -4.77 9.93
CA LYS A 216 -9.59 -3.94 9.22
C LYS A 216 -10.95 -3.91 9.92
N LEU A 217 -11.42 -5.04 10.46
CA LEU A 217 -12.68 -5.11 11.20
C LEU A 217 -12.59 -4.32 12.52
N GLN A 218 -11.50 -4.49 13.27
CA GLN A 218 -11.28 -3.77 14.53
C GLN A 218 -11.18 -2.25 14.31
N ILE A 219 -10.50 -1.80 13.24
CA ILE A 219 -10.49 -0.39 12.87
C ILE A 219 -11.90 0.12 12.58
N LYS A 220 -12.69 -0.64 11.81
CA LYS A 220 -14.06 -0.24 11.48
C LYS A 220 -14.90 -0.08 12.75
N GLU A 221 -14.78 -1.02 13.69
CA GLU A 221 -15.48 -1.00 14.97
C GLU A 221 -15.09 0.20 15.84
N LEU A 222 -13.79 0.44 16.04
CA LEU A 222 -13.30 1.57 16.84
C LEU A 222 -13.71 2.94 16.28
N LEU A 223 -13.89 3.03 14.95
CA LEU A 223 -14.25 4.26 14.25
C LEU A 223 -15.75 4.37 13.93
N LEU A 224 -16.58 3.45 14.44
CA LEU A 224 -18.04 3.58 14.37
C LEU A 224 -18.44 4.93 14.97
N GLU A 225 -19.34 5.64 14.27
CA GLU A 225 -19.96 6.91 14.70
C GLU A 225 -19.01 8.11 14.88
N LEU A 226 -17.68 7.89 14.90
CA LEU A 226 -16.66 8.94 15.08
C LEU A 226 -16.84 10.12 14.10
N LYS A 227 -17.27 9.83 12.87
CA LYS A 227 -17.52 10.87 11.87
C LYS A 227 -18.67 11.78 12.28
N GLU A 228 -19.76 11.21 12.76
CA GLU A 228 -20.95 11.94 13.19
C GLU A 228 -20.67 12.71 14.47
N GLU A 229 -19.99 12.09 15.44
CA GLU A 229 -19.51 12.72 16.67
C GLU A 229 -18.65 13.96 16.37
N LYS A 230 -17.67 13.83 15.45
CA LYS A 230 -16.82 14.97 15.04
C LYS A 230 -17.65 16.09 14.42
N ILE A 231 -18.60 15.75 13.54
CA ILE A 231 -19.44 16.76 12.87
C ILE A 231 -20.30 17.50 13.89
N ASN A 232 -20.94 16.80 14.82
CA ASN A 232 -21.77 17.41 15.87
C ASN A 232 -20.92 18.30 16.78
N PHE A 233 -19.79 17.77 17.25
CA PHE A 233 -18.83 18.54 18.05
C PHE A 233 -18.39 19.84 17.35
N ILE A 234 -18.03 19.80 16.06
CA ILE A 234 -17.64 21.02 15.35
C ILE A 234 -18.85 21.97 15.22
N LYS A 235 -20.07 21.48 14.94
CA LYS A 235 -21.26 22.33 14.82
C LYS A 235 -21.58 23.08 16.11
N ASP A 236 -21.38 22.46 17.26
CA ASP A 236 -21.69 23.06 18.55
C ASP A 236 -20.69 24.16 18.95
N TYR A 237 -19.42 24.04 18.51
CA TYR A 237 -18.33 24.91 18.97
C TYR A 237 -17.72 25.82 17.90
N TYR A 238 -18.14 25.70 16.64
CA TYR A 238 -17.66 26.57 15.57
C TYR A 238 -18.36 27.94 15.60
N LYS A 239 -17.56 29.01 15.65
CA LYS A 239 -18.04 30.41 15.71
C LYS A 239 -17.93 31.17 14.37
N GLY A 240 -17.56 30.53 13.27
CA GLY A 240 -17.52 31.16 11.94
C GLY A 240 -18.90 31.22 11.27
N GLU A 241 -19.02 31.96 10.17
CA GLU A 241 -20.26 31.97 9.37
C GLU A 241 -20.52 30.59 8.77
N LYS A 242 -21.78 30.14 8.75
CA LYS A 242 -22.17 28.80 8.25
C LYS A 242 -21.74 28.52 6.81
N GLU A 243 -21.40 29.55 6.03
CA GLU A 243 -20.94 29.46 4.64
C GLU A 243 -19.48 28.97 4.51
N ASP A 244 -18.65 29.10 5.55
CA ASP A 244 -17.27 28.57 5.60
C ASP A 244 -17.22 27.09 6.04
N PHE A 245 -18.37 26.49 6.34
CA PHE A 245 -18.49 25.13 6.87
C PHE A 245 -18.41 24.10 5.74
N ASP A 246 -17.24 23.89 5.16
CA ASP A 246 -17.05 22.84 4.15
C ASP A 246 -17.01 21.45 4.81
N ILE A 247 -18.19 20.84 4.90
CA ILE A 247 -18.39 19.44 5.33
C ILE A 247 -17.51 18.49 4.49
N ASN A 248 -17.20 18.82 3.23
CA ASN A 248 -16.33 17.99 2.39
C ASN A 248 -14.86 18.09 2.80
N ALA A 249 -14.38 19.24 3.28
CA ALA A 249 -13.04 19.38 3.86
C ALA A 249 -12.90 18.58 5.17
N ILE A 250 -13.96 18.49 5.97
CA ILE A 250 -14.01 17.66 7.20
C ILE A 250 -14.03 16.16 6.84
N ASN A 251 -14.65 15.80 5.71
CA ASN A 251 -14.75 14.44 5.19
C ASN A 251 -13.47 13.92 4.51
N ALA A 252 -12.55 14.81 4.13
CA ALA A 252 -11.34 14.47 3.37
C ALA A 252 -10.19 13.91 4.23
N VAL A 253 -10.40 13.74 5.54
CA VAL A 253 -9.40 13.22 6.50
C VAL A 253 -9.73 11.80 6.94
#